data_AF-A0A6A9SKB4-F1
#
_entry.id   AF-A0A6A9SKB4-F1
#
_cell.length_a   1.000
_cell.length_b   1.000
_cell.length_c   1.000
_cell.angle_alpha   90.00
_cell.angle_beta   90.00
_cell.angle_gamma   90.00
#
_symmetry.space_group_name_H-M   'P 1'
#
loop_
_entity.id
_entity.type
_entity.pdbx_description
1 polymer ?
#
loop_
_entity_poly.entity_id
_entity_poly.type
_entity_poly.pdbx_seq_one_letter_code
_entity_poly.pdbx_strand_id
1 'polypeptide(L)'
;MNTSTDSDTSIQLVIPDQSNLRANSSKILSGLSRAEGDLSLSGPSQITIFVGMSPLRRGGQASGAEFWAHEESELNGTSTWFHEFVHTQQQYKTAENMQWFTEASAEYYAVILAAEQNRLTQRTFGRAITSRQYESDRLSNPDGWSSGKTPYEKGPRVLAALDIQIRNRSDGNGTLLDVFQLLNTHQGDLRYVDFEDYVAEVAGERLDQWLQRYVRGTAVPNPPEDPERYGYELKDERILPSETTPLPTAQPGQATETPTGTATAADNSDLGDVSELSETDIDIIILMAGIGGGGGTLVILASLILGVFRKLTERLYQPIIPERIIVGGFNTGLGIVLLTGTMMFGYVVLQFT
;
A
#
# COMPACT_ATOMS: atom_id res chain seq x y z
N MET A 1 17.17 -13.49 10.05
CA MET A 1 17.17 -12.86 8.71
C MET A 1 16.96 -13.95 7.68
N ASN A 2 15.91 -13.87 6.88
CA ASN A 2 15.63 -14.83 5.81
C ASN A 2 15.86 -14.13 4.46
N THR A 3 16.60 -14.76 3.56
CA THR A 3 16.98 -14.17 2.26
C THR A 3 16.64 -15.15 1.15
N SER A 4 16.19 -14.64 0.00
CA SER A 4 16.00 -15.38 -1.23
C SER A 4 16.73 -14.68 -2.38
N THR A 5 17.30 -15.49 -3.28
CA THR A 5 17.98 -15.02 -4.49
C THR A 5 17.57 -16.02 -5.57
N ASP A 6 16.66 -15.64 -6.46
CA ASP A 6 16.21 -16.53 -7.55
C ASP A 6 16.18 -15.85 -8.93
N SER A 7 16.88 -14.73 -9.05
CA SER A 7 17.11 -13.99 -10.28
C SER A 7 18.29 -13.03 -10.02
N ASP A 8 18.61 -12.14 -10.97
CA ASP A 8 19.55 -11.04 -10.72
C ASP A 8 19.11 -10.11 -9.55
N THR A 9 17.91 -10.35 -8.99
CA THR A 9 17.33 -9.65 -7.85
C THR A 9 17.48 -10.41 -6.52
N SER A 10 18.06 -9.76 -5.51
CA SER A 10 18.15 -10.26 -4.13
C SER A 10 17.02 -9.73 -3.25
N ILE A 11 16.17 -10.60 -2.70
CA ILE A 11 15.05 -10.21 -1.82
C ILE A 11 15.35 -10.63 -0.37
N GLN A 12 15.42 -9.64 0.52
CA GLN A 12 15.71 -9.83 1.94
C GLN A 12 14.49 -9.53 2.81
N LEU A 13 14.13 -10.45 3.71
CA LEU A 13 13.05 -10.27 4.69
C LEU A 13 13.61 -10.16 6.12
N VAL A 14 13.37 -9.00 6.73
CA VAL A 14 13.74 -8.66 8.10
C VAL A 14 12.53 -8.81 9.00
N ILE A 15 12.56 -9.84 9.86
CA ILE A 15 11.48 -10.18 10.78
C ILE A 15 11.97 -9.91 12.21
N PRO A 16 11.30 -9.05 12.99
CA PRO A 16 11.61 -8.88 14.41
C PRO A 16 11.37 -10.17 15.19
N ASP A 17 12.21 -10.45 16.19
CA ASP A 17 12.10 -11.68 17.02
C ASP A 17 10.76 -11.82 17.74
N GLN A 18 10.07 -10.69 18.00
CA GLN A 18 8.78 -10.64 18.69
C GLN A 18 7.58 -10.73 17.73
N SER A 19 7.81 -10.80 16.42
CA SER A 19 6.73 -10.78 15.44
C SER A 19 5.96 -12.09 15.42
N ASN A 20 4.64 -11.97 15.34
CA ASN A 20 3.73 -13.07 15.05
C ASN A 20 3.31 -13.02 13.58
N LEU A 21 4.30 -13.17 12.68
CA LEU A 21 4.10 -13.10 11.24
C LEU A 21 3.10 -14.18 10.77
N ARG A 22 1.96 -13.72 10.24
CA ARG A 22 0.84 -14.56 9.80
C ARG A 22 1.19 -15.40 8.59
N ALA A 23 1.76 -14.79 7.55
CA ALA A 23 2.18 -15.50 6.35
C ALA A 23 3.54 -16.20 6.56
N ASN A 24 3.71 -17.41 6.04
CA ASN A 24 4.98 -18.11 6.17
C ASN A 24 6.11 -17.36 5.43
N SER A 25 7.20 -17.05 6.12
CA SER A 25 8.30 -16.24 5.55
C SER A 25 8.92 -16.82 4.28
N SER A 26 9.09 -18.14 4.19
CA SER A 26 9.56 -18.80 2.96
C SER A 26 8.54 -18.70 1.82
N LYS A 27 7.24 -18.69 2.13
CA LYS A 27 6.17 -18.47 1.14
C LYS A 27 6.11 -17.01 0.67
N ILE A 28 6.41 -16.05 1.54
CA ILE A 28 6.55 -14.64 1.16
C ILE A 28 7.71 -14.52 0.17
N LEU A 29 8.90 -14.97 0.57
CA LEU A 29 10.10 -14.87 -0.26
C LEU A 29 9.94 -15.57 -1.62
N SER A 30 9.45 -16.80 -1.65
CA SER A 30 9.21 -17.50 -2.92
C SER A 30 8.09 -16.87 -3.76
N GLY A 31 7.05 -16.33 -3.13
CA GLY A 31 5.98 -15.62 -3.83
C GLY A 31 6.47 -14.33 -4.49
N LEU A 32 7.29 -13.55 -3.80
CA LEU A 32 7.87 -12.31 -4.33
C LEU A 32 8.95 -12.59 -5.38
N SER A 33 9.76 -13.63 -5.19
CA SER A 33 10.74 -14.05 -6.18
C SER A 33 10.08 -14.50 -7.48
N ARG A 34 8.95 -15.22 -7.37
CA ARG A 34 8.14 -15.56 -8.54
C ARG A 34 7.51 -14.32 -9.17
N ALA A 35 6.99 -13.39 -8.36
CA ALA A 35 6.40 -12.14 -8.85
C ALA A 35 7.41 -11.27 -9.63
N GLU A 36 8.68 -11.29 -9.24
CA GLU A 36 9.75 -10.62 -9.98
C GLU A 36 9.92 -11.22 -11.39
N GLY A 37 9.95 -12.54 -11.50
CA GLY A 37 9.97 -13.23 -12.79
C GLY A 37 8.70 -13.00 -13.61
N ASP A 38 7.52 -13.04 -12.98
CA ASP A 38 6.23 -12.86 -13.65
C ASP A 38 6.08 -11.42 -14.22
N LEU A 39 6.55 -10.39 -13.51
CA LEU A 39 6.56 -9.01 -14.03
C LEU A 39 7.72 -8.73 -14.99
N SER A 40 8.91 -9.31 -14.78
CA SER A 40 10.11 -9.12 -15.62
C SER A 40 10.42 -7.64 -15.95
N LEU A 41 10.10 -6.72 -15.04
CA LEU A 41 10.38 -5.29 -15.17
C LEU A 41 11.85 -5.01 -14.80
N SER A 42 12.42 -3.93 -15.32
CA SER A 42 13.77 -3.47 -14.96
C SER A 42 13.80 -2.78 -13.59
N GLY A 43 13.36 -3.50 -12.56
CA GLY A 43 13.33 -3.05 -11.17
C GLY A 43 14.69 -3.07 -10.47
N PRO A 44 14.72 -2.82 -9.15
CA PRO A 44 15.96 -2.83 -8.37
C PRO A 44 16.49 -4.27 -8.22
N SER A 45 17.82 -4.43 -8.33
CA SER A 45 18.50 -5.72 -8.14
C SER A 45 18.60 -6.17 -6.68
N GLN A 46 18.15 -5.34 -5.73
CA GLN A 46 18.10 -5.70 -4.32
C GLN A 46 16.89 -5.05 -3.67
N ILE A 47 16.06 -5.85 -3.00
CA ILE A 47 14.87 -5.41 -2.28
C ILE A 47 15.00 -5.79 -0.81
N THR A 48 14.78 -4.84 0.09
CA THR A 48 14.76 -5.09 1.54
C THR A 48 13.37 -4.86 2.11
N ILE A 49 12.87 -5.87 2.82
CA ILE A 49 11.52 -5.93 3.34
C ILE A 49 11.55 -5.97 4.86
N PHE A 50 10.77 -5.12 5.51
CA PHE A 50 10.62 -5.10 6.97
C PHE A 50 9.23 -5.59 7.39
N VAL A 51 9.16 -6.52 8.33
CA VAL A 51 7.90 -6.89 8.97
C VAL A 51 7.55 -5.84 10.03
N GLY A 52 6.47 -5.11 9.80
CA GLY A 52 5.91 -4.16 10.74
C GLY A 52 5.02 -4.86 11.77
N MET A 53 5.24 -4.61 13.06
CA MET A 53 4.42 -5.16 14.16
C MET A 53 3.49 -4.09 14.73
N SER A 54 2.48 -4.53 15.49
CA SER A 54 1.71 -3.63 16.34
C SER A 54 2.64 -2.78 17.25
N PRO A 55 2.37 -1.48 17.44
CA PRO A 55 1.13 -0.76 17.14
C PRO A 55 1.10 -0.08 15.77
N LEU A 56 1.94 -0.46 14.81
CA LEU A 56 1.83 0.06 13.44
C LEU A 56 0.45 -0.27 12.86
N ARG A 57 -0.05 0.60 11.99
CA ARG A 57 -1.28 0.33 11.25
C ARG A 57 -1.09 -0.92 10.37
N ARG A 58 -2.20 -1.59 10.07
CA ARG A 58 -2.23 -2.62 9.02
C ARG A 58 -1.90 -2.01 7.65
N GLY A 59 -1.44 -2.85 6.73
CA GLY A 59 -1.00 -2.47 5.39
C GLY A 59 0.51 -2.43 5.27
N GLY A 60 1.02 -1.61 4.34
CA GLY A 60 2.43 -1.41 4.13
C GLY A 60 2.75 0.01 3.65
N GLN A 61 4.01 0.19 3.26
CA GLN A 61 4.50 1.32 2.49
C GLN A 61 5.83 0.94 1.85
N ALA A 62 5.98 1.25 0.56
CA ALA A 62 7.23 1.19 -0.17
C ALA A 62 7.89 2.56 -0.32
N SER A 63 9.21 2.55 -0.44
CA SER A 63 10.05 3.69 -0.81
C SER A 63 11.29 3.18 -1.55
N GLY A 64 11.36 3.44 -2.86
CA GLY A 64 12.44 2.94 -3.70
C GLY A 64 12.50 1.40 -3.66
N ALA A 65 13.65 0.85 -3.29
CA ALA A 65 13.86 -0.59 -3.24
C ALA A 65 13.54 -1.22 -1.87
N GLU A 66 12.87 -0.49 -0.98
CA GLU A 66 12.53 -0.95 0.36
C GLU A 66 11.02 -0.86 0.58
N PHE A 67 10.48 -1.80 1.36
CA PHE A 67 9.11 -1.64 1.86
C PHE A 67 8.93 -2.31 3.21
N TRP A 68 7.88 -1.92 3.93
CA TRP A 68 7.39 -2.68 5.07
C TRP A 68 5.98 -3.17 4.81
N ALA A 69 5.64 -4.32 5.38
CA ALA A 69 4.26 -4.80 5.44
C ALA A 69 3.96 -5.36 6.83
N HIS A 70 2.71 -5.19 7.26
CA HIS A 70 2.27 -5.57 8.59
C HIS A 70 2.33 -7.10 8.78
N GLU A 71 2.67 -7.55 9.99
CA GLU A 71 2.83 -8.97 10.32
C GLU A 71 1.55 -9.79 10.11
N GLU A 72 0.38 -9.14 10.14
CA GLU A 72 -0.91 -9.77 9.88
C GLU A 72 -1.30 -9.82 8.39
N SER A 73 -0.48 -9.29 7.48
CA SER A 73 -0.76 -9.31 6.04
C SER A 73 -0.66 -10.73 5.47
N GLU A 74 -1.66 -11.12 4.68
CA GLU A 74 -1.73 -12.42 4.01
C GLU A 74 -1.18 -12.36 2.58
N LEU A 75 -0.76 -13.51 2.06
CA LEU A 75 -0.39 -13.66 0.64
C LEU A 75 -1.61 -13.90 -0.27
N ASN A 76 -2.78 -14.19 0.31
CA ASN A 76 -3.99 -14.52 -0.42
C ASN A 76 -4.87 -13.28 -0.65
N GLY A 77 -5.74 -13.33 -1.66
CA GLY A 77 -6.58 -12.20 -2.04
C GLY A 77 -5.75 -11.03 -2.57
N THR A 78 -6.23 -9.79 -2.37
CA THR A 78 -5.44 -8.59 -2.65
C THR A 78 -4.32 -8.49 -1.61
N SER A 79 -3.15 -9.00 -1.96
CA SER A 79 -2.05 -9.12 -1.02
C SER A 79 -1.27 -7.81 -0.89
N THR A 80 -1.17 -7.29 0.35
CA THR A 80 -0.25 -6.19 0.68
C THR A 80 1.18 -6.50 0.25
N TRP A 81 1.65 -7.76 0.39
CA TRP A 81 3.00 -8.12 -0.01
C TRP A 81 3.24 -7.89 -1.51
N PHE A 82 2.29 -8.26 -2.37
CA PHE A 82 2.42 -8.00 -3.81
C PHE A 82 2.22 -6.52 -4.15
N HIS A 83 1.29 -5.83 -3.48
CA HIS A 83 1.06 -4.40 -3.67
C HIS A 83 2.34 -3.59 -3.41
N GLU A 84 2.94 -3.77 -2.23
CA GLU A 84 4.18 -3.08 -1.86
C GLU A 84 5.36 -3.51 -2.73
N PHE A 85 5.39 -4.78 -3.15
CA PHE A 85 6.39 -5.25 -4.10
C PHE A 85 6.29 -4.51 -5.45
N VAL A 86 5.09 -4.33 -6.00
CA VAL A 86 4.91 -3.61 -7.26
C VAL A 86 5.41 -2.17 -7.15
N HIS A 87 5.23 -1.50 -6.01
CA HIS A 87 5.82 -0.18 -5.81
C HIS A 87 7.34 -0.17 -5.95
N THR A 88 8.05 -1.23 -5.53
CA THR A 88 9.50 -1.31 -5.73
C THR A 88 9.88 -1.40 -7.22
N GLN A 89 8.96 -1.84 -8.07
CA GLN A 89 9.13 -1.93 -9.52
C GLN A 89 8.81 -0.62 -10.24
N GLN A 90 8.30 0.40 -9.56
CA GLN A 90 7.95 1.70 -10.13
C GLN A 90 9.16 2.63 -10.13
N GLN A 91 9.81 2.73 -11.29
CA GLN A 91 11.06 3.50 -11.48
C GLN A 91 10.82 4.88 -12.11
N TYR A 92 9.59 5.40 -12.02
CA TYR A 92 9.18 6.71 -12.54
C TYR A 92 8.73 7.67 -11.43
N LYS A 93 8.70 8.96 -11.75
CA LYS A 93 8.02 10.00 -10.96
C LYS A 93 6.81 10.49 -11.73
N THR A 94 5.78 10.91 -11.02
CA THR A 94 4.53 11.38 -11.64
C THR A 94 4.34 12.87 -11.45
N ALA A 95 3.88 13.53 -12.51
CA ALA A 95 3.19 14.80 -12.36
C ALA A 95 1.84 14.57 -11.67
N GLU A 96 1.24 15.64 -11.14
CA GLU A 96 -0.02 15.59 -10.39
C GLU A 96 -1.13 14.80 -11.10
N ASN A 97 -1.32 15.04 -12.41
CA ASN A 97 -2.35 14.37 -13.20
C ASN A 97 -2.10 12.88 -13.51
N MET A 98 -0.97 12.33 -13.06
CA MET A 98 -0.59 10.93 -13.18
C MET A 98 -0.39 10.22 -11.84
N GLN A 99 -0.58 10.90 -10.70
CA GLN A 99 -0.42 10.31 -9.37
C GLN A 99 -1.27 9.05 -9.16
N TRP A 100 -2.46 9.00 -9.76
CA TRP A 100 -3.35 7.83 -9.69
C TRP A 100 -2.69 6.54 -10.19
N PHE A 101 -1.78 6.61 -11.16
CA PHE A 101 -1.22 5.42 -11.80
C PHE A 101 -0.31 4.65 -10.83
N THR A 102 0.36 5.34 -9.90
CA THR A 102 1.20 4.73 -8.86
C THR A 102 0.40 3.72 -8.04
N GLU A 103 -0.71 4.12 -7.43
CA GLU A 103 -1.53 3.22 -6.61
C GLU A 103 -2.36 2.27 -7.46
N ALA A 104 -2.91 2.75 -8.58
CA ALA A 104 -3.74 1.93 -9.46
C ALA A 104 -2.97 0.73 -10.03
N SER A 105 -1.71 0.94 -10.44
CA SER A 105 -0.89 -0.14 -11.00
C SER A 105 -0.39 -1.09 -9.91
N ALA A 106 -0.03 -0.59 -8.73
CA ALA A 106 0.31 -1.43 -7.58
C ALA A 106 -0.84 -2.37 -7.22
N GLU A 107 -2.06 -1.83 -7.15
CA GLU A 107 -3.25 -2.60 -6.83
C GLU A 107 -3.65 -3.57 -7.96
N TYR A 108 -3.63 -3.13 -9.22
CA TYR A 108 -3.94 -3.99 -10.37
C TYR A 108 -2.97 -5.17 -10.47
N TYR A 109 -1.66 -4.92 -10.45
CA TYR A 109 -0.68 -6.00 -10.56
C TYR A 109 -0.61 -6.88 -9.32
N ALA A 110 -0.94 -6.38 -8.13
CA ALA A 110 -1.11 -7.24 -6.96
C ALA A 110 -2.20 -8.30 -7.16
N VAL A 111 -3.32 -7.92 -7.80
CA VAL A 111 -4.41 -8.85 -8.15
C VAL A 111 -3.95 -9.84 -9.21
N ILE A 112 -3.22 -9.38 -10.24
CA ILE A 112 -2.65 -10.25 -11.29
C ILE A 112 -1.70 -11.30 -10.68
N LEU A 113 -0.70 -10.85 -9.93
CA LEU A 113 0.28 -11.72 -9.28
C LEU A 113 -0.36 -12.74 -8.34
N ALA A 114 -1.38 -12.32 -7.58
CA ALA A 114 -2.13 -13.23 -6.74
C ALA A 114 -2.90 -14.29 -7.57
N ALA A 115 -3.47 -13.90 -8.71
CA ALA A 115 -4.17 -14.82 -9.61
C ALA A 115 -3.20 -15.83 -10.24
N GLU A 116 -2.08 -15.39 -10.81
CA GLU A 116 -1.05 -16.25 -11.41
C GLU A 116 -0.51 -17.30 -10.44
N GLN A 117 -0.43 -16.92 -9.16
CA GLN A 117 0.03 -17.80 -8.09
C GLN A 117 -1.07 -18.65 -7.46
N ASN A 118 -2.31 -18.63 -7.99
CA ASN A 118 -3.48 -19.32 -7.45
C ASN A 118 -3.79 -18.97 -5.99
N ARG A 119 -3.54 -17.72 -5.62
CA ARG A 119 -3.76 -17.17 -4.27
C ARG A 119 -5.09 -16.43 -4.16
N LEU A 120 -5.88 -16.46 -5.23
CA LEU A 120 -7.08 -15.66 -5.37
C LEU A 120 -8.12 -16.42 -6.20
N THR A 121 -9.38 -16.38 -5.78
CA THR A 121 -10.51 -17.02 -6.50
C THR A 121 -11.01 -16.16 -7.65
N GLN A 122 -11.59 -16.74 -8.70
CA GLN A 122 -12.19 -15.96 -9.79
C GLN A 122 -13.20 -14.89 -9.30
N ARG A 123 -14.01 -15.22 -8.28
CA ARG A 123 -14.93 -14.25 -7.65
C ARG A 123 -14.21 -13.08 -6.98
N THR A 124 -13.10 -13.33 -6.30
CA THR A 124 -12.30 -12.25 -5.70
C THR A 124 -11.59 -11.43 -6.78
N PHE A 125 -11.21 -12.06 -7.90
CA PHE A 125 -10.53 -11.41 -9.01
C PHE A 125 -11.47 -10.40 -9.65
N GLY A 126 -12.65 -10.88 -10.06
CA GLY A 126 -13.71 -10.05 -10.61
C GLY A 126 -14.01 -8.87 -9.70
N ARG A 127 -14.29 -9.11 -8.41
CA ARG A 127 -14.56 -8.02 -7.45
C ARG A 127 -13.45 -6.96 -7.39
N ALA A 128 -12.18 -7.37 -7.39
CA ALA A 128 -11.06 -6.44 -7.30
C ALA A 128 -10.93 -5.55 -8.55
N ILE A 129 -11.10 -6.13 -9.75
CA ILE A 129 -11.02 -5.36 -11.01
C ILE A 129 -12.36 -4.76 -11.45
N THR A 130 -13.45 -5.00 -10.70
CA THR A 130 -14.77 -4.43 -10.98
C THR A 130 -15.35 -3.67 -9.79
N SER A 131 -14.54 -3.08 -8.91
CA SER A 131 -15.07 -2.14 -7.92
C SER A 131 -15.80 -0.97 -8.61
N ARG A 132 -16.89 -0.50 -8.01
CA ARG A 132 -17.63 0.69 -8.46
C ARG A 132 -17.54 1.83 -7.44
N GLN A 133 -16.69 1.68 -6.42
CA GLN A 133 -16.43 2.78 -5.49
C GLN A 133 -15.73 3.93 -6.23
N TYR A 134 -16.12 5.16 -5.90
CA TYR A 134 -15.56 6.39 -6.47
C TYR A 134 -15.64 6.47 -8.01
N GLU A 135 -16.62 5.79 -8.61
CA GLU A 135 -16.72 5.64 -10.06
C GLU A 135 -16.90 6.97 -10.81
N SER A 136 -17.50 7.96 -10.15
CA SER A 136 -17.72 9.32 -10.66
C SER A 136 -16.47 10.20 -10.64
N ASP A 137 -15.39 9.78 -10.00
CA ASP A 137 -14.18 10.60 -9.87
C ASP A 137 -13.32 10.51 -11.13
N ARG A 138 -12.56 11.57 -11.42
CA ARG A 138 -11.62 11.58 -12.54
C ARG A 138 -10.24 11.19 -12.04
N LEU A 139 -9.71 10.06 -12.49
CA LEU A 139 -8.41 9.56 -12.05
C LEU A 139 -7.30 10.58 -12.29
N SER A 140 -7.33 11.33 -13.40
CA SER A 140 -6.30 12.32 -13.71
C SER A 140 -6.43 13.66 -12.94
N ASN A 141 -7.31 13.76 -11.94
CA ASN A 141 -7.62 15.01 -11.22
C ASN A 141 -7.65 14.76 -9.70
N PRO A 142 -6.49 14.66 -9.04
CA PRO A 142 -6.38 14.29 -7.63
C PRO A 142 -7.14 15.24 -6.69
N ASP A 143 -7.08 16.55 -6.94
CA ASP A 143 -7.81 17.56 -6.16
C ASP A 143 -9.34 17.39 -6.19
N GLY A 144 -9.87 16.65 -7.16
CA GLY A 144 -11.29 16.38 -7.28
C GLY A 144 -11.71 14.98 -6.85
N TRP A 145 -10.82 14.18 -6.26
CA TRP A 145 -11.20 12.90 -5.72
C TRP A 145 -12.06 13.07 -4.47
N SER A 146 -13.14 12.30 -4.40
CA SER A 146 -14.00 12.20 -3.24
C SER A 146 -13.34 11.44 -2.08
N SER A 147 -12.28 10.67 -2.37
CA SER A 147 -11.47 9.96 -1.38
C SER A 147 -10.05 9.72 -1.90
N GLY A 148 -9.06 9.66 -1.00
CA GLY A 148 -7.72 9.15 -1.33
C GLY A 148 -7.72 7.69 -1.82
N LYS A 149 -8.83 6.96 -1.62
CA LYS A 149 -9.01 5.57 -2.10
C LYS A 149 -9.42 5.48 -3.59
N THR A 150 -9.67 6.61 -4.26
CA THR A 150 -10.08 6.61 -5.68
C THR A 150 -9.11 5.86 -6.61
N PRO A 151 -7.78 6.03 -6.52
CA PRO A 151 -6.82 5.24 -7.30
C PRO A 151 -6.86 3.74 -7.00
N TYR A 152 -7.08 3.34 -5.75
CA TYR A 152 -7.12 1.93 -5.33
C TYR A 152 -8.38 1.21 -5.83
N GLU A 153 -9.51 1.91 -5.92
CA GLU A 153 -10.78 1.28 -6.27
C GLU A 153 -11.12 1.41 -7.76
N LYS A 154 -11.07 2.63 -8.30
CA LYS A 154 -11.39 2.89 -9.71
C LYS A 154 -10.21 2.55 -10.62
N GLY A 155 -8.98 2.73 -10.14
CA GLY A 155 -7.75 2.51 -10.91
C GLY A 155 -7.63 1.11 -11.49
N PRO A 156 -7.68 0.02 -10.68
CA PRO A 156 -7.55 -1.35 -11.17
C PRO A 156 -8.58 -1.70 -12.24
N ARG A 157 -9.82 -1.22 -12.09
CA ARG A 157 -10.86 -1.40 -13.12
C ARG A 157 -10.46 -0.76 -14.45
N VAL A 158 -9.98 0.47 -14.41
CA VAL A 158 -9.57 1.20 -15.62
C VAL A 158 -8.34 0.55 -16.23
N LEU A 159 -7.35 0.14 -15.44
CA LEU A 159 -6.16 -0.54 -15.91
C LEU A 159 -6.45 -1.93 -16.49
N ALA A 160 -7.31 -2.73 -15.86
CA ALA A 160 -7.76 -4.00 -16.39
C ALA A 160 -8.44 -3.81 -17.76
N ALA A 161 -9.33 -2.82 -17.89
CA ALA A 161 -9.99 -2.56 -19.16
C ALA A 161 -9.03 -2.02 -20.22
N LEU A 162 -8.02 -1.24 -19.82
CA LEU A 162 -6.99 -0.72 -20.72
C LEU A 162 -6.07 -1.82 -21.23
N ASP A 163 -5.64 -2.76 -20.38
CA ASP A 163 -4.83 -3.91 -20.79
C ASP A 163 -5.54 -4.70 -21.91
N ILE A 164 -6.83 -4.96 -21.74
CA ILE A 164 -7.65 -5.60 -22.79
C ILE A 164 -7.75 -4.76 -24.05
N GLN A 165 -7.86 -3.44 -23.96
CA GLN A 165 -7.83 -2.59 -25.16
C GLN A 165 -6.48 -2.69 -25.88
N ILE A 166 -5.37 -2.59 -25.16
CA ILE A 166 -4.02 -2.67 -25.73
C ILE A 166 -3.84 -4.02 -26.43
N ARG A 167 -4.19 -5.13 -25.78
CA ARG A 167 -4.13 -6.47 -26.38
C ARG A 167 -4.97 -6.56 -27.65
N ASN A 168 -6.19 -6.04 -27.63
CA ASN A 168 -7.05 -6.08 -28.82
C ASN A 168 -6.52 -5.21 -29.97
N ARG A 169 -5.87 -4.08 -29.69
CA ARG A 169 -5.36 -3.16 -30.73
C ARG A 169 -4.01 -3.59 -31.30
N SER A 170 -3.22 -4.26 -30.49
CA SER A 170 -1.91 -4.81 -30.86
C SER A 170 -1.97 -6.24 -31.40
N ASP A 171 -3.17 -6.80 -31.64
CA ASP A 171 -3.38 -8.21 -32.00
C ASP A 171 -2.71 -9.20 -31.01
N GLY A 172 -2.68 -8.83 -29.72
CA GLY A 172 -2.08 -9.60 -28.63
C GLY A 172 -0.57 -9.42 -28.46
N ASN A 173 0.08 -8.58 -29.27
CA ASN A 173 1.54 -8.37 -29.21
C ASN A 173 1.97 -7.42 -28.09
N GLY A 174 1.05 -6.63 -27.52
CA GLY A 174 1.32 -5.69 -26.44
C GLY A 174 0.31 -5.82 -25.30
N THR A 175 0.76 -5.42 -24.11
CA THR A 175 0.01 -5.46 -22.85
C THR A 175 0.21 -4.16 -22.07
N LEU A 176 -0.57 -3.97 -21.00
CA LEU A 176 -0.30 -2.87 -20.06
C LEU A 176 1.08 -2.99 -19.38
N LEU A 177 1.66 -4.19 -19.30
CA LEU A 177 2.97 -4.39 -18.68
C LEU A 177 4.09 -3.78 -19.54
N ASP A 178 3.96 -3.86 -20.87
CA ASP A 178 4.86 -3.20 -21.81
C ASP A 178 4.77 -1.67 -21.66
N VAL A 179 3.56 -1.12 -21.45
CA VAL A 179 3.39 0.30 -21.13
C VAL A 179 4.11 0.63 -19.84
N PHE A 180 3.94 -0.17 -18.78
CA PHE A 180 4.65 0.04 -17.51
C PHE A 180 6.17 0.04 -17.74
N GLN A 181 6.70 -0.90 -18.51
CA GLN A 181 8.12 -0.94 -18.83
C GLN A 181 8.60 0.35 -19.51
N LEU A 182 7.84 0.91 -20.47
CA LEU A 182 8.16 2.20 -21.08
C LEU A 182 8.10 3.35 -20.06
N LEU A 183 7.09 3.38 -19.18
CA LEU A 183 6.97 4.39 -18.12
C LEU A 183 8.18 4.38 -17.20
N ASN A 184 8.71 3.21 -16.85
CA ASN A 184 9.93 3.06 -16.04
C ASN A 184 11.19 3.65 -16.71
N THR A 185 11.18 3.88 -18.02
CA THR A 185 12.29 4.55 -18.72
C THR A 185 12.14 6.07 -18.78
N HIS A 186 10.98 6.60 -18.40
CA HIS A 186 10.65 8.02 -18.51
C HIS A 186 11.59 8.89 -17.65
N GLN A 187 12.05 9.99 -18.22
CA GLN A 187 12.92 10.94 -17.55
C GLN A 187 12.13 12.19 -17.16
N GLY A 188 12.21 12.57 -15.88
CA GLY A 188 11.45 13.69 -15.33
C GLY A 188 10.09 13.25 -14.78
N ASP A 189 9.20 14.21 -14.59
CA ASP A 189 7.85 13.96 -14.07
C ASP A 189 6.94 13.51 -15.20
N LEU A 190 6.47 12.25 -15.12
CA LEU A 190 5.54 11.65 -16.07
C LEU A 190 4.21 12.41 -16.07
N ARG A 191 3.87 13.05 -17.18
CA ARG A 191 2.59 13.75 -17.37
C ARG A 191 1.61 12.86 -18.12
N TYR A 192 0.34 13.24 -18.04
CA TYR A 192 -0.73 12.51 -18.72
C TYR A 192 -0.50 12.31 -20.23
N VAL A 193 0.04 13.30 -20.93
CA VAL A 193 0.32 13.17 -22.38
C VAL A 193 1.41 12.15 -22.67
N ASP A 194 2.40 12.02 -21.78
CA ASP A 194 3.46 11.02 -21.93
C ASP A 194 2.87 9.61 -21.79
N PHE A 195 1.93 9.43 -20.85
CA PHE A 195 1.17 8.19 -20.72
C PHE A 195 0.32 7.86 -21.97
N GLU A 196 -0.35 8.85 -22.57
CA GLU A 196 -1.09 8.66 -23.82
C GLU A 196 -0.16 8.19 -24.96
N ASP A 197 1.04 8.77 -25.04
CA ASP A 197 2.04 8.43 -26.06
C ASP A 197 2.58 7.00 -25.87
N TYR A 198 2.91 6.59 -24.66
CA TYR A 198 3.36 5.22 -24.39
C TYR A 198 2.26 4.17 -24.59
N VAL A 199 1.01 4.49 -24.23
CA VAL A 199 -0.14 3.62 -24.54
C VAL A 199 -0.29 3.48 -26.05
N ALA A 200 -0.16 4.57 -26.81
CA ALA A 200 -0.26 4.54 -28.27
C ALA A 200 0.87 3.74 -28.92
N GLU A 201 2.09 3.84 -28.39
CA GLU A 201 3.25 3.09 -28.85
C GLU A 201 3.02 1.58 -28.73
N VAL A 202 2.56 1.11 -27.57
CA VAL A 202 2.31 -0.33 -27.34
C VAL A 202 1.06 -0.82 -28.07
N ALA A 203 -0.01 -0.03 -28.08
CA ALA A 203 -1.26 -0.41 -28.74
C ALA A 203 -1.18 -0.35 -30.28
N GLY A 204 -0.17 0.33 -30.84
CA GLY A 204 -0.04 0.60 -32.28
C GLY A 204 -0.96 1.69 -32.82
N GLU A 205 -1.84 2.25 -31.99
CA GLU A 205 -2.72 3.37 -32.32
C GLU A 205 -3.06 4.22 -31.09
N ARG A 206 -3.44 5.49 -31.30
CA ARG A 206 -3.84 6.39 -30.21
C ARG A 206 -5.19 5.98 -29.62
N LEU A 207 -5.24 5.88 -28.30
CA LEU A 207 -6.47 5.59 -27.53
C LEU A 207 -7.06 6.84 -26.85
N ASP A 208 -6.78 8.04 -27.36
CA ASP A 208 -7.13 9.34 -26.74
C ASP A 208 -8.59 9.43 -26.30
N GLN A 209 -9.54 9.06 -27.17
CA GLN A 209 -10.96 9.14 -26.84
C GLN A 209 -11.35 8.16 -25.72
N TRP A 210 -10.70 7.00 -25.67
CA TRP A 210 -10.91 6.00 -24.63
C TRP A 210 -10.35 6.51 -23.30
N LEU A 211 -9.11 7.00 -23.30
CA LEU A 211 -8.41 7.54 -22.13
C LEU A 211 -9.12 8.79 -21.58
N GLN A 212 -9.56 9.69 -22.46
CA GLN A 212 -10.36 10.87 -22.10
C GLN A 212 -11.70 10.48 -21.46
N ARG A 213 -12.32 9.37 -21.90
CA ARG A 213 -13.60 8.91 -21.36
C ARG A 213 -13.46 8.27 -19.97
N TYR A 214 -12.45 7.44 -19.76
CA TYR A 214 -12.36 6.58 -18.57
C TYR A 214 -11.33 7.04 -17.52
N VAL A 215 -10.31 7.82 -17.90
CA VAL A 215 -9.31 8.36 -16.97
C VAL A 215 -9.58 9.83 -16.63
N ARG A 216 -9.73 10.68 -17.65
CA ARG A 216 -10.07 12.12 -17.48
C ARG A 216 -11.57 12.35 -17.32
N GLY A 217 -12.38 11.35 -17.66
CA GLY A 217 -13.82 11.38 -17.56
C GLY A 217 -14.33 10.59 -16.37
N THR A 218 -15.65 10.62 -16.19
CA THR A 218 -16.35 9.96 -15.08
C THR A 218 -16.98 8.64 -15.51
N ALA A 219 -16.80 8.23 -16.77
CA ALA A 219 -17.33 6.96 -17.24
C ALA A 219 -16.55 5.79 -16.62
N VAL A 220 -17.17 4.61 -16.64
CA VAL A 220 -16.68 3.40 -15.99
C VAL A 220 -16.56 2.31 -17.05
N PRO A 221 -15.36 1.78 -17.31
CA PRO A 221 -15.22 0.69 -18.27
C PRO A 221 -15.62 -0.64 -17.62
N ASN A 222 -16.00 -1.62 -18.44
CA ASN A 222 -16.36 -2.98 -18.00
C ASN A 222 -15.27 -3.96 -18.46
N PRO A 223 -14.24 -4.20 -17.63
CA PRO A 223 -13.26 -5.23 -17.92
C PRO A 223 -13.88 -6.63 -17.80
N PRO A 224 -13.38 -7.63 -18.55
CA PRO A 224 -13.76 -9.02 -18.33
C PRO A 224 -13.28 -9.50 -16.95
N GLU A 225 -14.12 -10.27 -16.25
CA GLU A 225 -13.83 -10.82 -14.92
C GLU A 225 -13.07 -12.15 -14.95
N ASP A 226 -12.81 -12.67 -16.15
CA ASP A 226 -12.10 -13.93 -16.36
C ASP A 226 -10.58 -13.68 -16.48
N PRO A 227 -9.75 -14.19 -15.54
CA PRO A 227 -8.29 -14.02 -15.56
C PRO A 227 -7.63 -14.51 -16.84
N GLU A 228 -8.19 -15.51 -17.52
CA GLU A 228 -7.63 -16.05 -18.77
C GLU A 228 -7.59 -14.98 -19.88
N ARG A 229 -8.47 -13.98 -19.80
CA ARG A 229 -8.50 -12.85 -20.75
C ARG A 229 -7.28 -11.95 -20.65
N TYR A 230 -6.55 -12.02 -19.55
CA TYR A 230 -5.30 -11.30 -19.30
C TYR A 230 -4.08 -12.19 -19.53
N GLY A 231 -4.26 -13.41 -20.05
CA GLY A 231 -3.20 -14.37 -20.32
C GLY A 231 -2.86 -15.28 -19.14
N TYR A 232 -3.70 -15.34 -18.10
CA TYR A 232 -3.43 -16.10 -16.88
C TYR A 232 -4.42 -17.25 -16.70
N GLU A 233 -3.92 -18.49 -16.66
CA GLU A 233 -4.73 -19.65 -16.32
C GLU A 233 -4.80 -19.83 -14.79
N LEU A 234 -6.01 -19.74 -14.23
CA LEU A 234 -6.24 -20.21 -12.85
C LEU A 234 -6.27 -21.75 -12.85
N LYS A 235 -5.39 -22.38 -12.08
CA LYS A 235 -5.40 -23.84 -11.87
C LYS A 235 -6.46 -24.19 -10.82
N ASP A 236 -7.58 -24.77 -11.29
CA ASP A 236 -8.67 -25.50 -10.59
C ASP A 236 -9.02 -25.01 -9.15
N GLU A 237 -10.24 -24.48 -8.98
CA GLU A 237 -10.81 -23.88 -7.75
C GLU A 237 -10.77 -24.76 -6.47
N ARG A 238 -10.35 -26.02 -6.57
CA ARG A 238 -10.33 -26.99 -5.48
C ARG A 238 -9.04 -27.03 -4.66
N ILE A 239 -8.04 -26.22 -5.00
CA ILE A 239 -6.78 -26.13 -4.23
C ILE A 239 -6.39 -24.67 -4.05
N LEU A 240 -7.13 -23.94 -3.23
CA LEU A 240 -6.48 -22.89 -2.43
C LEU A 240 -5.69 -23.61 -1.34
N PRO A 241 -4.38 -23.35 -1.15
CA PRO A 241 -3.71 -23.78 0.06
C PRO A 241 -4.44 -23.12 1.23
N SER A 242 -5.21 -23.89 2.01
CA SER A 242 -5.69 -23.41 3.30
C SER A 242 -4.45 -23.07 4.14
N GLU A 243 -4.21 -21.79 4.40
CA GLU A 243 -3.22 -21.33 5.38
C GLU A 243 -3.75 -21.57 6.82
N THR A 244 -4.21 -22.78 7.10
CA THR A 244 -4.48 -23.26 8.46
C THR A 244 -3.44 -24.28 8.80
N THR A 245 -2.31 -23.83 9.34
CA THR A 245 -1.44 -24.70 10.13
C THR A 245 -2.25 -25.14 11.35
N PRO A 246 -2.52 -26.44 11.57
CA PRO A 246 -3.06 -26.86 12.85
C PRO A 246 -2.00 -26.58 13.92
N LEU A 247 -2.40 -25.96 15.03
CA LEU A 247 -1.62 -26.00 16.26
C LEU A 247 -1.24 -27.47 16.54
N PRO A 248 0.00 -27.78 16.95
CA PRO A 248 0.31 -29.13 17.41
C PRO A 248 -0.62 -29.46 18.58
N THR A 249 -1.51 -30.42 18.37
CA THR A 249 -2.38 -30.94 19.41
C THR A 249 -1.50 -31.53 20.51
N ALA A 250 -1.37 -30.82 21.62
CA ALA A 250 -0.78 -31.37 22.83
C ALA A 250 -1.66 -32.56 23.26
N GLN A 251 -1.07 -33.76 23.28
CA GLN A 251 -1.69 -34.97 23.79
C GLN A 251 -1.94 -34.80 25.30
N PRO A 252 -3.18 -34.92 25.82
CA PRO A 252 -3.41 -34.87 27.26
C PRO A 252 -3.00 -36.20 27.89
N GLY A 253 -1.91 -36.19 28.66
CA GLY A 253 -1.64 -37.20 29.68
C GLY A 253 -2.42 -36.88 30.96
N GLN A 254 -3.18 -37.87 31.45
CA GLN A 254 -3.83 -37.95 32.77
C GLN A 254 -2.86 -37.56 33.91
N ALA A 255 -3.23 -37.03 35.08
CA ALA A 255 -4.45 -36.87 35.88
C ALA A 255 -4.23 -35.60 36.76
N THR A 256 -5.13 -35.01 37.57
CA THR A 256 -5.99 -35.60 38.62
C THR A 256 -6.83 -34.43 39.21
N GLU A 257 -8.11 -34.69 39.46
CA GLU A 257 -9.02 -34.14 40.49
C GLU A 257 -9.17 -32.62 40.76
N THR A 258 -10.43 -32.19 40.69
CA THR A 258 -11.06 -30.92 41.16
C THR A 258 -11.03 -30.79 42.70
N PRO A 259 -11.20 -29.58 43.28
CA PRO A 259 -12.58 -29.13 43.57
C PRO A 259 -12.87 -27.63 43.38
N THR A 260 -14.06 -27.40 42.80
CA THR A 260 -15.10 -26.40 43.08
C THR A 260 -14.73 -25.03 43.66
N GLY A 261 -15.04 -23.98 42.90
CA GLY A 261 -15.23 -22.60 43.38
C GLY A 261 -16.16 -21.82 42.44
N THR A 262 -17.37 -21.55 42.91
CA THR A 262 -18.46 -20.82 42.24
C THR A 262 -18.16 -19.32 42.13
N ALA A 263 -18.35 -18.70 40.97
CA ALA A 263 -18.73 -17.28 40.86
C ALA A 263 -19.33 -16.94 39.47
N THR A 264 -20.67 -16.84 39.48
CA THR A 264 -21.54 -15.90 38.76
C THR A 264 -21.07 -15.15 37.51
N ALA A 265 -21.91 -15.27 36.48
CA ALA A 265 -22.00 -14.43 35.29
C ALA A 265 -22.02 -12.94 35.63
N ALA A 266 -21.21 -12.18 34.90
CA ALA A 266 -21.37 -10.74 34.74
C ALA A 266 -21.71 -10.46 33.27
N ASP A 267 -22.94 -10.00 33.11
CA ASP A 267 -23.48 -9.27 31.97
C ASP A 267 -22.56 -8.09 31.60
N ASN A 268 -22.09 -8.05 30.36
CA ASN A 268 -21.43 -6.89 29.76
C ASN A 268 -22.19 -6.51 28.48
N SER A 269 -23.43 -6.06 28.68
CA SER A 269 -24.15 -5.22 27.76
C SER A 269 -23.67 -3.77 27.87
N ASP A 270 -22.46 -3.48 27.40
CA ASP A 270 -22.02 -2.11 27.09
C ASP A 270 -20.74 -2.14 26.22
N LEU A 271 -20.90 -2.36 24.91
CA LEU A 271 -19.86 -2.04 23.93
C LEU A 271 -20.27 -0.74 23.27
N GLY A 272 -19.89 0.35 23.94
CA GLY A 272 -19.86 1.68 23.36
C GLY A 272 -19.07 1.69 22.06
N ASP A 273 -19.75 2.15 21.04
CA ASP A 273 -19.30 2.61 19.74
C ASP A 273 -17.86 3.17 19.75
N VAL A 274 -16.96 2.50 19.02
CA VAL A 274 -15.66 3.05 18.60
C VAL A 274 -15.58 3.01 17.08
N SER A 275 -16.52 3.71 16.45
CA SER A 275 -16.50 4.09 15.04
C SER A 275 -16.12 5.56 14.86
N GLU A 276 -15.08 6.07 15.53
CA GLU A 276 -14.67 7.45 15.30
C GLU A 276 -13.20 7.71 15.69
N LEU A 277 -12.28 7.30 14.83
CA LEU A 277 -11.04 8.03 14.58
C LEU A 277 -10.81 8.02 13.06
N SER A 278 -10.95 9.19 12.44
CA SER A 278 -10.96 9.41 10.99
C SER A 278 -9.64 9.01 10.32
N GLU A 279 -9.75 8.16 9.29
CA GLU A 279 -8.68 7.65 8.42
C GLU A 279 -7.94 8.73 7.59
N THR A 280 -8.25 10.02 7.75
CA THR A 280 -7.89 11.09 6.78
C THR A 280 -6.66 11.94 7.12
N ASP A 281 -6.15 11.90 8.36
CA ASP A 281 -5.17 12.93 8.79
C ASP A 281 -3.71 12.54 8.58
N ILE A 282 -3.41 11.30 8.14
CA ILE A 282 -2.02 10.84 7.96
C ILE A 282 -1.65 10.76 6.48
N ASP A 283 -2.58 10.40 5.60
CA ASP A 283 -2.30 10.26 4.15
C ASP A 283 -2.03 11.61 3.48
N ILE A 284 -2.66 12.70 3.96
CA ILE A 284 -2.43 14.06 3.43
C ILE A 284 -1.04 14.60 3.82
N ILE A 285 -0.49 14.19 4.97
CA ILE A 285 0.81 14.72 5.44
C ILE A 285 1.98 14.08 4.69
N ILE A 286 1.84 12.85 4.19
CA ILE A 286 2.93 12.13 3.52
C ILE A 286 3.00 12.44 2.02
N LEU A 287 1.88 12.83 1.38
CA LEU A 287 1.88 13.28 -0.02
C LEU A 287 2.78 14.52 -0.25
N MET A 288 3.08 15.30 0.80
CA MET A 288 3.95 16.49 0.73
C MET A 288 5.44 16.21 0.95
N ALA A 289 5.83 15.01 1.42
CA ALA A 289 7.23 14.69 1.73
C ALA A 289 8.03 14.10 0.54
N GLY A 290 7.38 13.87 -0.60
CA GLY A 290 8.01 13.39 -1.84
C GLY A 290 8.83 14.43 -2.62
N ILE A 291 9.02 15.64 -2.08
CA ILE A 291 9.85 16.68 -2.69
C ILE A 291 11.06 16.94 -1.80
N GLY A 292 12.17 16.25 -2.07
CA GLY A 292 13.49 16.69 -1.60
C GLY A 292 14.48 15.59 -1.25
N GLY A 293 15.40 15.33 -2.17
CA GLY A 293 16.83 15.14 -1.87
C GLY A 293 17.28 13.85 -1.17
N GLY A 294 18.07 13.07 -1.90
CA GLY A 294 18.95 11.96 -1.46
C GLY A 294 19.16 11.76 0.04
N GLY A 295 18.73 10.59 0.52
CA GLY A 295 18.98 10.11 1.89
C GLY A 295 18.14 8.88 2.23
N GLY A 296 18.22 7.83 1.39
CA GLY A 296 17.29 6.68 1.37
C GLY A 296 17.30 5.72 2.57
N THR A 297 17.95 6.03 3.69
CA THR A 297 18.01 5.11 4.85
C THR A 297 17.35 5.63 6.13
N LEU A 298 16.87 6.88 6.16
CA LEU A 298 16.40 7.52 7.41
C LEU A 298 14.88 7.68 7.52
N VAL A 299 14.11 7.53 6.44
CA VAL A 299 12.68 7.87 6.44
C VAL A 299 11.82 6.81 7.13
N ILE A 300 12.12 5.51 6.95
CA ILE A 300 11.33 4.43 7.57
C ILE A 300 11.58 4.36 9.09
N LEU A 301 12.83 4.57 9.53
CA LEU A 301 13.19 4.66 10.95
C LEU A 301 12.53 5.87 11.65
N ALA A 302 12.42 7.02 10.96
CA ALA A 302 11.75 8.19 11.53
C ALA A 302 10.26 7.95 11.79
N SER A 303 9.56 7.28 10.86
CA SER A 303 8.14 6.91 11.04
C SER A 303 7.93 5.89 12.17
N LEU A 304 8.88 4.95 12.36
CA LEU A 304 8.90 4.02 13.49
C LEU A 304 9.11 4.72 14.84
N ILE A 305 9.94 5.78 14.88
CA ILE A 305 10.26 6.52 16.11
C ILE A 305 9.15 7.50 16.49
N LEU A 306 8.53 8.18 15.51
CA LEU A 306 7.48 9.19 15.78
C LEU A 306 6.21 8.57 16.38
N GLY A 307 5.84 7.36 15.93
CA GLY A 307 4.68 6.62 16.46
C GLY A 307 4.84 6.21 17.93
N VAL A 308 6.07 5.95 18.39
CA VAL A 308 6.38 5.60 19.78
C VAL A 308 6.35 6.84 20.68
N PHE A 309 6.84 8.00 20.20
CA PHE A 309 6.88 9.23 20.99
C PHE A 309 5.49 9.82 21.29
N ARG A 310 4.54 9.75 20.34
CA ARG A 310 3.17 10.27 20.55
C ARG A 310 2.43 9.54 21.68
N LYS A 311 2.67 8.23 21.84
CA LYS A 311 2.05 7.40 22.89
C LYS A 311 2.66 7.60 24.29
N LEU A 312 3.88 8.15 24.37
CA LEU A 312 4.57 8.46 25.63
C LEU A 312 4.15 9.83 26.19
N THR A 313 3.86 10.81 25.32
CA THR A 313 3.42 12.15 25.75
C THR A 313 1.98 12.16 26.30
N GLU A 314 1.11 11.27 25.84
CA GLU A 314 -0.28 11.19 26.33
C GLU A 314 -0.42 10.51 27.71
N ARG A 315 0.62 9.83 28.21
CA ARG A 315 0.61 9.14 29.51
C ARG A 315 1.21 9.93 30.68
N LEU A 316 1.78 11.12 30.46
CA LEU A 316 2.54 11.85 31.49
C LEU A 316 2.12 13.30 31.75
N TYR A 317 0.92 13.73 31.36
CA TYR A 317 0.42 15.07 31.72
C TYR A 317 -0.98 15.03 32.32
N GLN A 318 -1.04 15.03 33.65
CA GLN A 318 -2.22 15.45 34.41
C GLN A 318 -1.98 16.91 34.85
N PRO A 319 -2.70 17.92 34.34
CA PRO A 319 -2.49 19.28 34.80
C PRO A 319 -3.19 19.47 36.15
N ILE A 320 -2.39 19.63 37.20
CA ILE A 320 -2.82 20.24 38.46
C ILE A 320 -3.07 21.72 38.16
N ILE A 321 -4.33 22.15 38.22
CA ILE A 321 -4.70 23.57 38.16
C ILE A 321 -4.48 24.19 39.55
N PRO A 322 -3.80 25.35 39.64
CA PRO A 322 -4.24 26.36 40.58
C PRO A 322 -4.51 27.72 39.91
N GLU A 323 -5.31 28.47 40.65
CA GLU A 323 -6.08 29.67 40.33
C GLU A 323 -5.29 30.91 39.88
N ARG A 324 -5.99 31.73 39.08
CA ARG A 324 -5.93 33.21 39.00
C ARG A 324 -4.58 33.90 38.78
N ILE A 325 -4.41 34.51 37.59
CA ILE A 325 -4.05 35.93 37.46
C ILE A 325 -4.87 36.56 36.32
N ILE A 326 -5.59 37.63 36.65
CA ILE A 326 -6.23 38.60 35.74
C ILE A 326 -5.23 39.76 35.53
N VAL A 327 -5.17 40.30 34.30
CA VAL A 327 -4.94 41.71 33.84
C VAL A 327 -4.38 41.58 32.41
N GLY A 328 -4.78 42.30 31.37
CA GLY A 328 -5.69 43.42 31.12
C GLY A 328 -5.59 43.73 29.62
N GLY A 329 -6.70 44.12 28.99
CA GLY A 329 -6.80 44.20 27.53
C GLY A 329 -6.13 45.42 26.91
N PHE A 330 -5.78 45.30 25.62
CA PHE A 330 -5.89 46.36 24.62
C PHE A 330 -6.17 45.73 23.25
N ASN A 331 -7.12 46.33 22.55
CA ASN A 331 -7.61 45.95 21.23
C ASN A 331 -7.07 46.98 20.22
N THR A 332 -6.51 46.54 19.09
CA THR A 332 -6.64 47.17 17.76
C THR A 332 -5.82 46.40 16.71
N GLY A 333 -6.44 46.12 15.56
CA GLY A 333 -5.79 46.29 14.26
C GLY A 333 -5.17 45.05 13.59
N LEU A 334 -5.83 44.61 12.51
CA LEU A 334 -5.32 43.77 11.43
C LEU A 334 -3.86 44.08 11.02
N GLY A 335 -3.05 43.04 10.84
CA GLY A 335 -1.75 43.11 10.18
C GLY A 335 -0.97 41.79 10.28
N ILE A 336 -1.32 40.80 9.46
CA ILE A 336 -0.46 39.61 9.28
C ILE A 336 0.76 40.06 8.48
N VAL A 337 1.87 40.27 9.19
CA VAL A 337 3.22 40.38 8.65
C VAL A 337 3.77 38.96 8.55
N LEU A 338 4.11 38.53 7.34
CA LEU A 338 4.98 37.37 7.12
C LEU A 338 6.35 37.64 7.76
N LEU A 339 6.69 36.89 8.80
CA LEU A 339 8.05 36.75 9.28
C LEU A 339 8.52 35.32 8.99
N THR A 340 9.31 35.21 7.92
CA THR A 340 10.16 34.04 7.62
C THR A 340 11.19 33.90 8.73
N GLY A 341 10.96 32.96 9.65
CA GLY A 341 11.89 32.62 10.73
C GLY A 341 12.60 31.31 10.44
N THR A 342 13.86 31.41 9.98
CA THR A 342 14.82 30.31 9.93
C THR A 342 15.11 29.81 11.36
N MET A 343 14.65 28.62 11.74
CA MET A 343 15.09 27.99 12.99
C MET A 343 16.45 27.31 12.76
N MET A 344 17.48 27.84 13.41
CA MET A 344 18.74 27.13 13.65
C MET A 344 18.52 26.02 14.68
N PHE A 345 18.83 24.77 14.34
CA PHE A 345 19.01 23.70 15.31
C PHE A 345 20.41 23.77 15.91
N GLY A 346 20.49 24.10 17.21
CA GLY A 346 21.70 23.95 18.00
C GLY A 346 21.89 22.51 18.45
N TYR A 347 23.06 21.94 18.17
CA TYR A 347 23.49 20.64 18.69
C TYR A 347 23.80 20.73 20.19
N VAL A 348 23.20 19.85 21.00
CA VAL A 348 23.68 19.54 22.35
C VAL A 348 24.35 18.17 22.28
N VAL A 349 25.67 18.16 22.48
CA VAL A 349 26.48 16.95 22.66
C VAL A 349 26.42 16.56 24.13
N LEU A 350 25.83 15.40 24.44
CA LEU A 350 25.98 14.75 25.75
C LEU A 350 27.09 13.70 25.63
N GLN A 351 28.22 13.97 26.27
CA GLN A 351 29.27 12.99 26.54
C GLN A 351 28.93 12.25 27.84
N PHE A 352 28.93 10.91 27.80
CA PHE A 352 28.92 10.08 29.00
C PHE A 352 30.36 9.70 29.33
N THR A 353 30.80 9.99 30.56
CA THR A 353 32.02 9.46 31.19
C THR A 353 31.73 8.16 31.90
#